data_AF-A0A0R1HJ92-F1
#
_entry.id   AF-A0A0R1HJ92-F1
#
_cell.length_a   1.000
_cell.length_b   1.000
_cell.length_c   1.000
_cell.angle_alpha   90.00
_cell.angle_beta   90.00
_cell.angle_gamma   90.00
#
_symmetry.space_group_name_H-M   'P 1'
#
loop_
_entity.id
_entity.type
_entity.pdbx_description
1 polymer ?
#
loop_
_entity_poly.entity_id
_entity_poly.type
_entity_poly.pdbx_seq_one_letter_code
_entity_poly.pdbx_strand_id
1 'polypeptide(L)' 'MEEAMTDADLVLVAPQVTYKYDQLKQLNSRVEKIPDDVYGWLNGENLVKFALSELASNE' A
#
# COMPACT_ATOMS: atom_id res chain seq x y z
N MET A 1 6.82 -11.85 -9.49
CA MET A 1 6.29 -10.53 -9.07
C MET A 1 4.83 -10.68 -8.64
N GLU A 2 4.01 -11.38 -9.41
CA GLU A 2 2.65 -11.78 -9.01
C GLU A 2 2.64 -12.57 -7.70
N GLU A 3 3.48 -13.59 -7.53
CA GLU A 3 3.52 -14.39 -6.28
C GLU A 3 3.79 -13.56 -5.01
N ALA A 4 4.64 -12.53 -5.10
CA ALA A 4 4.93 -11.65 -3.95
C ALA A 4 3.76 -10.71 -3.61
N MET A 5 2.87 -10.45 -4.57
CA MET A 5 1.66 -9.67 -4.33
C MET A 5 0.55 -10.51 -3.72
N THR A 6 0.44 -11.79 -4.09
CA THR A 6 -0.59 -12.67 -3.55
C THR A 6 -0.30 -13.08 -2.10
N ASP A 7 0.97 -13.15 -1.70
CA ASP A 7 1.41 -13.55 -0.36
C ASP A 7 1.47 -12.40 0.65
N ALA A 8 1.46 -11.14 0.18
CA ALA A 8 1.57 -9.98 1.04
C ALA A 8 0.25 -9.64 1.75
N ASP A 9 0.29 -9.40 3.06
CA ASP A 9 -0.87 -8.96 3.86
C ASP A 9 -1.37 -7.56 3.49
N LEU A 10 -0.49 -6.72 2.96
CA LEU A 10 -0.78 -5.35 2.51
C LEU A 10 0.22 -4.94 1.42
N VAL A 11 -0.30 -4.39 0.33
CA VAL A 11 0.50 -3.82 -0.76
C VAL A 11 0.40 -2.30 -0.73
N LEU A 12 1.53 -1.63 -0.53
CA LEU A 12 1.62 -0.18 -0.57
C LEU A 12 2.17 0.28 -1.92
N VAL A 13 1.45 1.20 -2.58
CA VAL A 13 1.88 1.78 -3.86
C VAL A 13 2.18 3.27 -3.71
N ALA A 14 3.14 3.76 -4.51
CA ALA A 14 3.44 5.18 -4.55
C ALA A 14 2.21 6.00 -5.03
N PRO A 15 2.05 7.26 -4.58
CA PRO A 15 0.87 8.09 -4.89
C PRO A 15 0.61 8.23 -6.40
N GLN A 16 1.69 8.29 -7.17
CA GLN A 16 1.70 8.49 -8.63
C GLN A 16 1.20 7.27 -9.43
N VAL A 17 0.94 6.11 -8.79
CA VAL A 17 0.46 4.90 -9.45
C VAL A 17 -1.05 4.97 -9.61
N THR A 18 -1.50 5.69 -10.64
CA THR A 18 -2.94 5.84 -10.95
C THR A 18 -3.45 4.77 -11.91
N TYR A 19 -2.70 4.45 -12.97
CA TYR A 19 -3.16 3.58 -14.06
C TYR A 19 -3.20 2.09 -13.72
N LYS A 20 -2.44 1.65 -12.71
CA LYS A 20 -2.35 0.23 -12.33
C LYS A 20 -3.12 -0.11 -11.05
N TYR A 21 -3.68 0.87 -10.35
CA TYR A 21 -4.28 0.64 -9.03
C TYR A 21 -5.42 -0.39 -9.08
N ASP A 22 -6.32 -0.26 -10.06
CA ASP A 22 -7.44 -1.21 -10.21
C ASP A 22 -6.98 -2.63 -10.57
N GLN A 23 -5.92 -2.75 -11.37
CA GLN A 23 -5.32 -4.06 -11.71
C GLN A 23 -4.64 -4.68 -10.49
N LEU A 24 -3.98 -3.88 -9.66
CA LEU A 24 -3.34 -4.35 -8.43
C LEU A 24 -4.41 -4.79 -7.42
N LYS A 25 -5.54 -4.07 -7.31
CA LYS A 25 -6.69 -4.46 -6.48
C LYS A 25 -7.33 -5.79 -6.89
N GLN A 26 -7.22 -6.18 -8.17
CA GLN A 26 -7.67 -7.49 -8.65
C GLN A 26 -6.73 -8.63 -8.22
N LEU A 27 -5.44 -8.33 -8.00
CA LEU A 27 -4.43 -9.31 -7.58
C LEU A 27 -4.34 -9.45 -6.06
N ASN A 28 -4.55 -8.35 -5.32
CA ASN A 28 -4.60 -8.34 -3.87
C ASN A 28 -5.68 -7.36 -3.42
N SER A 29 -6.62 -7.80 -2.59
CA SER A 29 -7.72 -6.95 -2.11
C SER A 29 -7.26 -5.81 -1.20
N ARG A 30 -6.06 -5.92 -0.62
CA ARG A 30 -5.45 -5.00 0.34
C ARG A 30 -4.32 -4.21 -0.33
N VAL A 31 -4.70 -3.34 -1.27
CA VAL A 31 -3.78 -2.44 -1.97
C VAL A 31 -4.13 -1.00 -1.61
N GLU A 32 -3.19 -0.30 -0.98
CA GLU A 32 -3.37 1.08 -0.55
C GLU A 32 -2.30 2.01 -1.10
N LYS A 33 -2.69 3.27 -1.33
CA LYS A 33 -1.76 4.31 -1.77
C LYS A 33 -1.09 4.93 -0.55
N ILE A 34 0.23 5.09 -0.63
CA ILE A 34 0.97 5.85 0.37
C ILE A 34 0.53 7.32 0.23
N PRO A 35 0.17 8.01 1.33
CA PRO A 35 -0.13 9.44 1.30
C PRO A 35 1.04 10.27 0.75
N ASP A 36 0.75 11.30 -0.05
CA ASP A 36 1.76 12.14 -0.70
C ASP A 36 2.71 12.82 0.28
N ASP A 37 2.22 13.23 1.44
CA ASP A 37 3.00 13.84 2.53
C ASP A 37 3.96 12.83 3.18
N VAL A 38 3.52 11.57 3.36
CA VAL A 38 4.34 10.49 3.91
C VAL A 38 5.44 10.10 2.92
N TYR A 39 5.10 9.93 1.65
CA TYR A 39 6.05 9.56 0.60
C TYR A 39 7.03 10.70 0.28
N GLY A 40 6.51 11.94 0.16
CA GLY A 40 7.29 13.12 -0.21
C GLY A 40 8.28 13.58 0.86
N TRP A 41 8.00 13.34 2.14
CA TRP A 41 8.92 13.65 3.24
C TRP A 41 9.89 12.52 3.58
N LEU A 42 9.87 11.41 2.83
CA LEU A 42 10.68 10.21 3.12
C LEU A 42 10.55 9.76 4.59
N ASN A 43 9.34 9.92 5.15
CA ASN A 43 9.10 9.67 6.56
C ASN A 43 8.78 8.18 6.78
N GLY A 44 9.85 7.39 6.98
CA GLY A 44 9.73 5.96 7.22
C GLY A 44 8.92 5.60 8.47
N GLU A 45 8.96 6.42 9.52
CA GLU A 45 8.19 6.18 10.74
C GLU A 45 6.68 6.32 10.48
N ASN A 46 6.26 7.39 9.81
CA ASN A 46 4.86 7.58 9.46
C ASN A 46 4.38 6.54 8.44
N LEU A 47 5.25 6.09 7.53
CA LEU A 47 4.94 5.01 6.60
C LEU A 47 4.65 3.70 7.34
N VAL A 48 5.47 3.34 8.34
CA VAL A 48 5.23 2.13 9.14
C VAL A 48 3.95 2.26 9.97
N LYS A 49 3.71 3.43 10.60
CA LYS A 49 2.45 3.68 11.33
C LYS A 49 1.23 3.57 10.43
N PHE A 50 1.31 4.10 9.21
CA PHE A 50 0.26 3.97 8.20
C PHE A 50 0.01 2.50 7.86
N ALA A 51 1.06 1.74 7.54
CA ALA A 51 0.94 0.31 7.22
C ALA A 51 0.26 -0.48 8.35
N LEU A 52 0.66 -0.23 9.60
CA LEU A 52 0.06 -0.89 10.78
C LEU A 52 -1.41 -0.52 10.97
N SER A 53 -1.78 0.73 10.72
CA SER A 53 -3.18 1.18 10.79
C SER A 53 -4.06 0.49 9.76
N GLU A 54 -3.60 0.38 8.51
CA GLU A 54 -4.30 -0.33 7.44
C GLU A 54 -4.40 -1.84 7.70
N LEU A 55 -3.38 -2.40 8.35
CA LEU A 55 -3.39 -3.80 8.78
C LEU A 55 -4.44 -4.06 9.86
N ALA A 56 -4.55 -3.17 10.85
CA ALA A 56 -5.47 -3.30 12.00
C ALA A 56 -6.93 -2.92 11.68
N SER A 57 -7.17 -2.04 10.72
CA SER A 57 -8.54 -1.57 10.39
C SER A 57 -9.42 -2.59 9.65
N ASN A 58 -8.91 -3.80 9.39
CA ASN A 58 -9.60 -4.88 8.67
C ASN A 58 -9.71 -6.19 9.49
N GLU A 59 -9.67 -6.11 10.83
CA GLU A 59 -10.11 -7.20 11.73
C GLU A 59 -11.62 -7.14 12.05
#